data_AF-A0A6A2Z186-F1
#
_entry.id   AF-A0A6A2Z186-F1
#
_cell.length_a   1.000
_cell.length_b   1.000
_cell.length_c   1.000
_cell.angle_alpha   90.00
_cell.angle_beta   90.00
_cell.angle_gamma   90.00
#
_symmetry.space_group_name_H-M   'P 1'
#
loop_
_entity.id
_entity.type
_entity.pdbx_description
1 polymer ?
#
loop_
_entity_poly.entity_id
_entity_poly.type
_entity_poly.pdbx_seq_one_letter_code
_entity_poly.pdbx_strand_id
1 'polypeptide(L)'
;MADVQGVDDKPCEESLPCTSQKQETRDEMLSRHRKEISELQNKEISLKKAAAKGSKAEQKAKKKQVEEEISQLSSKLKEKQAQELSSLGYSNGNDKAISTI
;
A
#
# COMPACT_ATOMS: atom_id res chain seq x y z
N MET A 1 -12.12 -53.13 11.30
CA MET A 1 -11.92 -52.92 9.85
C MET A 1 -12.81 -51.74 9.46
N ALA A 2 -12.36 -50.61 8.95
CA ALA A 2 -11.06 -50.19 8.50
C ALA A 2 -10.90 -48.68 8.78
N ASP A 3 -9.65 -48.31 9.02
CA ASP A 3 -9.07 -46.97 8.99
C ASP A 3 -9.37 -46.28 7.64
N VAL A 4 -9.71 -45.00 7.65
CA VAL A 4 -9.68 -44.17 6.44
C VAL A 4 -8.94 -42.86 6.73
N GLN A 5 -7.70 -42.84 6.24
CA GLN A 5 -6.84 -41.69 5.92
C GLN A 5 -7.65 -40.62 5.15
N GLY A 6 -7.48 -39.31 5.34
CA GLY A 6 -6.25 -38.52 5.28
C GLY A 6 -6.24 -37.73 3.96
N VAL A 7 -6.27 -36.40 4.00
CA VAL A 7 -5.82 -35.42 2.98
C VAL A 7 -5.87 -34.02 3.65
N ASP A 8 -4.72 -33.45 4.04
CA ASP A 8 -3.81 -32.59 3.26
C ASP A 8 -4.10 -31.09 3.46
N ASP A 9 -3.14 -30.46 4.14
CA ASP A 9 -2.83 -29.04 4.18
C ASP A 9 -2.90 -28.35 2.80
N LYS A 10 -3.62 -27.22 2.71
CA LYS A 10 -3.13 -26.06 1.94
C LYS A 10 -3.91 -24.76 2.26
N PRO A 11 -3.22 -23.68 2.69
CA PRO A 11 -3.80 -22.35 2.79
C PRO A 11 -3.71 -21.63 1.43
N CYS A 12 -4.46 -20.52 1.34
CA CYS A 12 -4.49 -19.53 0.27
C CYS A 12 -5.37 -19.87 -0.94
N GLU A 13 -6.59 -19.33 -0.93
CA GLU A 13 -7.04 -18.57 -2.10
C GLU A 13 -7.43 -17.15 -1.69
N GLU A 14 -6.64 -16.25 -2.23
CA GLU A 14 -6.96 -14.88 -2.60
C GLU A 14 -8.37 -14.81 -3.21
N SER A 15 -9.36 -14.45 -2.40
CA SER A 15 -10.61 -13.93 -2.91
C SER A 15 -10.81 -12.55 -2.30
N LEU A 16 -10.59 -11.57 -3.16
CA LEU A 16 -10.84 -10.15 -2.96
C LEU A 16 -12.06 -9.95 -2.04
N PRO A 17 -11.96 -9.18 -0.95
CA PRO A 17 -13.15 -8.69 -0.31
C PRO A 17 -13.80 -7.68 -1.26
N CYS A 18 -14.67 -8.19 -2.13
CA CYS A 18 -15.83 -7.46 -2.63
C CYS A 18 -16.77 -7.26 -1.41
N THR A 19 -16.33 -6.50 -0.42
CA THR A 19 -17.15 -6.17 0.74
C THR A 19 -18.08 -5.08 0.30
N SER A 20 -19.36 -5.42 0.19
CA SER A 20 -20.49 -4.50 0.22
C SER A 20 -20.12 -3.27 1.05
N GLN A 21 -20.03 -2.10 0.39
CA GLN A 21 -19.44 -0.88 0.94
C GLN A 21 -20.19 -0.40 2.18
N LYS A 22 -19.89 -1.02 3.33
CA LYS A 22 -20.04 -0.37 4.62
C LYS A 22 -19.04 0.78 4.59
N GLN A 23 -19.53 1.98 4.87
CA GLN A 23 -18.68 3.15 5.02
C GLN A 23 -17.57 2.82 6.02
N GLU A 24 -16.32 2.75 5.55
CA GLU A 24 -15.17 2.48 6.40
C GLU A 24 -15.12 3.53 7.52
N THR A 25 -14.86 3.09 8.76
CA THR A 25 -14.59 4.01 9.85
C THR A 25 -13.25 4.71 9.62
N ARG A 26 -13.05 5.87 10.29
CA ARG A 26 -11.79 6.63 10.18
C ARG A 26 -10.57 5.78 10.56
N ASP A 27 -10.68 4.98 11.60
CA ASP A 27 -9.56 4.15 12.08
C ASP A 27 -9.22 3.02 11.10
N GLU A 28 -10.22 2.46 10.42
CA GLU A 28 -10.02 1.49 9.33
C GLU A 28 -9.31 2.15 8.15
N MET A 29 -9.74 3.35 7.73
CA MET A 29 -9.08 4.12 6.66
C MET A 29 -7.62 4.43 7.01
N LEU A 30 -7.35 4.94 8.22
CA LEU A 30 -5.97 5.22 8.66
C LEU A 30 -5.13 3.96 8.72
N SER A 31 -5.73 2.83 9.12
CA SER A 31 -5.06 1.53 9.11
C SER A 31 -4.73 1.08 7.69
N ARG A 32 -5.63 1.30 6.72
CA ARG A 32 -5.38 1.07 5.31
C ARG A 32 -4.26 1.98 4.78
N HIS A 33 -4.27 3.27 5.09
CA HIS A 33 -3.20 4.20 4.67
C HIS A 33 -1.82 3.74 5.14
N ARG A 34 -1.70 3.28 6.39
CA ARG A 34 -0.44 2.73 6.93
C ARG A 34 0.00 1.46 6.19
N LYS A 35 -0.95 0.59 5.82
CA LYS A 35 -0.67 -0.62 5.02
C LYS A 35 -0.20 -0.25 3.61
N GLU A 36 -0.91 0.64 2.93
CA GLU A 36 -0.55 1.12 1.58
C GLU A 36 0.86 1.73 1.54
N ILE A 37 1.24 2.49 2.58
CA ILE A 37 2.60 3.03 2.72
C ILE A 37 3.63 1.89 2.84
N SER A 38 3.35 0.90 3.69
CA SER A 38 4.23 -0.26 3.89
C SER A 38 4.39 -1.08 2.61
N GLU A 39 3.29 -1.29 1.87
CA GLU A 39 3.28 -1.99 0.59
C GLU A 39 4.08 -1.22 -0.47
N LEU A 40 3.95 0.11 -0.53
CA LEU A 40 4.71 0.94 -1.45
C LEU A 40 6.22 0.89 -1.14
N GLN A 41 6.60 0.90 0.14
CA GLN A 41 7.99 0.72 0.56
C GLN A 41 8.55 -0.65 0.17
N ASN A 42 7.77 -1.72 0.36
CA ASN A 42 8.15 -3.07 -0.05
C ASN A 42 8.33 -3.18 -1.57
N LYS A 43 7.43 -2.54 -2.33
CA LYS A 43 7.53 -2.44 -3.79
C LYS A 43 8.78 -1.66 -4.21
N GLU A 44 9.06 -0.52 -3.58
CA GLU A 44 10.27 0.28 -3.81
C GLU A 44 11.54 -0.56 -3.60
N ILE A 45 11.64 -1.29 -2.48
CA ILE A 45 12.79 -2.14 -2.19
C ILE A 45 12.94 -3.23 -3.27
N SER A 46 11.83 -3.85 -3.68
CA SER A 46 11.83 -4.90 -4.69
C SER A 46 12.26 -4.39 -6.07
N LEU A 47 11.77 -3.22 -6.48
CA LEU A 47 12.14 -2.57 -7.74
C LEU A 47 13.60 -2.13 -7.74
N LYS A 48 14.10 -1.54 -6.63
CA LYS A 48 15.52 -1.18 -6.48
C LYS A 48 16.42 -2.40 -6.54
N LYS A 49 16.04 -3.50 -5.89
CA LYS A 49 16.77 -4.78 -5.96
C LYS A 49 16.78 -5.35 -7.38
N ALA A 50 15.66 -5.27 -8.10
CA ALA A 50 15.58 -5.71 -9.50
C ALA A 50 16.43 -4.83 -10.43
N ALA A 51 16.42 -3.51 -10.24
CA ALA A 51 17.22 -2.57 -11.01
C ALA A 51 18.73 -2.71 -10.77
N ALA A 52 19.14 -3.22 -9.61
CA ALA A 52 20.54 -3.53 -9.32
C ALA A 52 21.04 -4.82 -9.99
N LYS A 53 20.16 -5.62 -10.61
CA LYS A 53 20.52 -6.84 -11.35
C LYS A 53 20.73 -6.51 -12.83
N GLY A 54 21.78 -7.08 -13.44
CA GLY A 54 22.07 -6.95 -14.87
C GLY A 54 23.35 -6.16 -15.18
N SER A 55 23.54 -5.80 -16.46
CA SER A 55 24.73 -5.08 -16.93
C SER A 55 24.75 -3.60 -16.45
N LYS A 56 25.93 -2.97 -16.37
CA LYS A 56 26.09 -1.56 -15.94
C LYS A 56 25.17 -0.58 -16.69
N ALA A 57 24.98 -0.77 -17.99
CA ALA A 57 24.11 0.07 -18.81
C ALA A 57 22.63 -0.12 -18.45
N GLU A 58 22.20 -1.36 -18.23
CA GLU A 58 20.84 -1.68 -17.80
C GLU A 58 20.56 -1.14 -16.40
N GLN A 59 21.51 -1.27 -15.46
CA GLN A 59 21.36 -0.74 -14.12
C GLN A 59 21.17 0.78 -14.13
N LYS A 60 21.93 1.52 -14.96
CA LYS A 60 21.79 2.97 -15.07
C LYS A 60 20.42 3.39 -15.61
N ALA A 61 19.94 2.71 -16.64
CA ALA A 61 18.62 2.99 -17.22
C ALA A 61 17.48 2.64 -16.23
N LYS A 62 17.53 1.43 -15.67
CA LYS A 62 16.51 0.92 -14.73
C LYS A 62 16.50 1.70 -13.42
N LYS A 63 17.66 2.12 -12.89
CA LYS A 63 17.72 2.94 -11.67
C LYS A 63 16.95 4.26 -11.83
N LYS A 64 17.18 4.98 -12.94
CA LYS A 64 16.47 6.24 -13.21
C LYS A 64 14.96 6.00 -13.34
N GLN A 65 14.56 4.97 -14.09
CA GLN A 65 13.15 4.62 -14.27
C GLN A 65 12.47 4.26 -12.93
N VAL A 66 13.13 3.46 -12.10
CA VAL A 66 12.61 3.04 -10.80
C VAL A 66 12.47 4.23 -9.84
N GLU A 67 13.44 5.14 -9.79
CA GLU A 67 13.35 6.35 -8.96
C GLU A 67 12.18 7.26 -9.37
N GLU A 68 11.97 7.44 -10.67
CA GLU A 68 10.85 8.22 -11.20
C GLU A 68 9.50 7.55 -10.90
N GLU A 69 9.38 6.24 -11.13
CA GLU A 69 8.16 5.50 -10.85
C GLU A 69 7.80 5.54 -9.35
N ILE A 70 8.78 5.33 -8.46
CA ILE A 70 8.54 5.40 -7.01
C ILE A 70 8.07 6.80 -6.60
N SER A 71 8.70 7.85 -7.13
CA SER A 71 8.33 9.24 -6.83
C SER A 71 6.89 9.55 -7.27
N GLN A 72 6.52 9.13 -8.48
CA GLN A 72 5.16 9.29 -8.99
C GLN A 72 4.13 8.49 -8.18
N LEU A 73 4.42 7.23 -7.86
CA LEU A 73 3.53 6.38 -7.06
C LEU A 73 3.33 6.94 -5.65
N SER A 74 4.41 7.39 -5.00
CA SER A 74 4.35 7.98 -3.66
C SER A 74 3.53 9.27 -3.64
N SER A 75 3.73 10.13 -4.63
CA SER A 75 3.00 11.40 -4.75
C SER A 75 1.51 11.16 -4.95
N LYS A 76 1.13 10.28 -5.88
CA LYS A 76 -0.27 9.90 -6.13
C LYS A 76 -0.93 9.27 -4.92
N LEU A 77 -0.21 8.40 -4.20
CA LEU A 77 -0.74 7.77 -2.99
C LEU A 77 -1.04 8.83 -1.92
N LYS A 78 -0.08 9.72 -1.64
CA LYS A 78 -0.26 10.80 -0.66
C LYS A 78 -1.38 11.75 -1.04
N GLU A 79 -1.49 12.11 -2.32
CA GLU A 79 -2.57 12.95 -2.84
C GLU A 79 -3.94 12.30 -2.61
N LYS A 80 -4.08 11.02 -2.95
CA LYS A 80 -5.31 10.25 -2.72
C LYS A 80 -5.65 10.20 -1.21
N GLN A 81 -4.68 9.89 -0.37
CA GLN A 81 -4.87 9.84 1.09
C GLN A 81 -5.27 11.20 1.67
N ALA A 82 -4.64 12.29 1.20
CA ALA A 82 -5.00 13.66 1.59
C ALA A 82 -6.41 14.03 1.11
N GLN A 83 -6.80 13.64 -0.10
CA GLN A 83 -8.15 13.86 -0.61
C GLN A 83 -9.21 13.09 0.19
N GLU A 84 -8.94 11.83 0.55
CA GLU A 84 -9.81 11.02 1.40
C GLU A 84 -10.01 11.68 2.78
N LEU A 85 -8.93 12.15 3.41
CA LEU A 85 -8.99 12.86 4.69
C LEU A 85 -9.74 14.19 4.57
N SER A 86 -9.45 14.99 3.53
CA SER A 86 -10.12 16.26 3.29
C SER A 86 -11.61 16.09 3.03
N SER A 87 -12.01 15.02 2.32
CA SER A 87 -13.42 14.72 2.06
C SER A 87 -14.19 14.39 3.35
N LEU A 88 -13.48 13.89 4.37
CA LEU A 88 -14.00 13.63 5.71
C LEU A 88 -13.90 14.85 6.65
N GLY A 89 -13.41 15.99 6.17
CA GLY A 89 -13.22 17.21 6.98
C GLY A 89 -11.92 17.21 7.82
N TYR A 90 -11.04 16.23 7.62
CA TYR A 90 -9.71 16.20 8.23
C TYR A 90 -8.69 16.74 7.23
N SER A 91 -8.39 18.03 7.27
CA SER A 91 -7.25 18.54 6.50
C SER A 91 -5.95 18.13 7.20
N ASN A 92 -4.92 17.76 6.43
CA ASN A 92 -3.55 17.59 6.93
C ASN A 92 -2.94 18.96 7.27
N GLY A 93 -3.59 19.72 8.15
CA GLY A 93 -3.05 20.93 8.75
C GLY A 93 -2.26 20.52 9.97
N ASN A 94 -0.94 20.54 9.87
CA ASN A 94 -0.08 20.68 11.05
C ASN A 94 -0.27 22.09 11.63
N ASP A 95 -1.48 22.48 12.04
CA ASP A 95 -1.76 23.77 12.66
C ASP A 95 -3.00 23.67 13.55
N LYS A 96 -2.72 23.60 14.85
CA LYS A 96 -3.25 24.50 15.89
C LYS A 96 -4.78 24.69 15.97
N ALA A 97 -5.28 24.31 17.15
CA ALA A 97 -6.49 24.81 17.78
C ALA A 97 -7.83 24.36 17.18
N ILE A 98 -8.29 23.18 17.63
CA ILE A 98 -9.70 23.02 17.96
C ILE A 98 -9.92 23.79 19.28
N SER A 99 -10.06 25.10 19.17
CA SER A 99 -10.72 25.94 20.16
C SER A 99 -12.22 25.79 19.94
N THR A 100 -12.84 24.81 20.59
CA THR A 100 -14.29 24.80 20.75
C THR A 100 -14.62 25.73 21.92
N ILE A 101 -15.27 26.86 21.60
CA ILE A 101 -15.99 27.70 22.56
C ILE A 101 -17.30 26.99 22.92
#